data_AF-A0A7C5PE52-F1
#
_entry.id   AF-A0A7C5PE52-F1
#
_cell.length_a   1.000
_cell.length_b   1.000
_cell.length_c   1.000
_cell.angle_alpha   90.00
_cell.angle_beta   90.00
_cell.angle_gamma   90.00
#
_symmetry.space_group_name_H-M   'P 1'
#
loop_
_entity.id
_entity.type
_entity.pdbx_description
1 polymer ?
#
loop_
_entity_poly.entity_id
_entity_poly.type
_entity_poly.pdbx_seq_one_letter_code
_entity_poly.pdbx_strand_id
1 'polypeptide(L)'
;MSEIEIFQKLKEVINEEAALRIAQVITEAIGFYEKMATKDDIKELRDVLHELAEAQRRTEEKVADLAEAQKKTEQRLSTLEEKMAELADAQRRT
;
A
#
# COMPACT_ATOMS: atom_id res chain seq x y z
N MET A 1 30.03 -10.87 7.98
CA MET A 1 31.46 -11.28 7.96
C MET A 1 32.25 -10.02 7.66
N SER A 2 33.28 -9.71 8.44
CA SER A 2 34.02 -8.45 8.30
C SER A 2 35.11 -8.52 7.22
N GLU A 3 35.45 -7.37 6.62
CA GLU A 3 36.54 -7.25 5.64
C GLU A 3 37.87 -7.81 6.16
N ILE A 4 38.14 -7.59 7.45
CA ILE A 4 39.34 -8.06 8.14
C ILE A 4 39.39 -9.59 8.18
N GLU A 5 38.27 -10.26 8.47
CA GLU A 5 38.21 -11.73 8.48
C GLU A 5 38.43 -12.34 7.09
N ILE A 6 37.88 -11.70 6.05
CA ILE A 6 38.05 -12.14 4.66
C ILE A 6 39.51 -11.96 4.22
N PHE A 7 40.10 -10.79 4.49
CA PHE A 7 41.49 -10.49 4.21
C PHE A 7 42.45 -11.48 4.89
N GLN A 8 42.21 -11.78 6.18
CA GLN A 8 43.06 -12.72 6.93
C GLN A 8 43.06 -14.13 6.35
N LYS A 9 41.93 -14.62 5.82
CA LYS A 9 41.87 -15.92 5.13
C LYS A 9 42.53 -15.89 3.76
N LEU A 10 42.40 -14.79 3.03
CA LEU A 10 42.96 -14.66 1.68
C LEU A 10 44.49 -14.55 1.71
N LYS A 11 45.07 -13.79 2.65
CA LYS A 11 46.53 -13.64 2.75
C LYS A 11 47.27 -14.96 3.05
N GLU A 12 46.58 -16.00 3.51
CA GLU A 12 47.16 -17.33 3.71
C GLU A 12 47.43 -18.07 2.38
N VAL A 13 46.77 -17.67 1.30
CA VAL A 13 46.82 -18.35 -0.01
C VAL A 13 47.26 -17.45 -1.16
N ILE A 14 47.18 -16.13 -1.01
CA ILE A 14 47.58 -15.14 -2.03
C ILE A 14 48.35 -13.97 -1.42
N ASN A 15 48.98 -13.15 -2.27
CA ASN A 15 49.73 -11.97 -1.81
C ASN A 15 48.82 -10.91 -1.17
N GLU A 16 49.40 -10.06 -0.32
CA GLU A 16 48.65 -9.08 0.48
C GLU A 16 47.89 -8.06 -0.36
N GLU A 17 48.46 -7.57 -1.46
CA GLU A 17 47.79 -6.59 -2.33
C GLU A 17 46.54 -7.18 -2.99
N ALA A 18 46.65 -8.41 -3.50
CA ALA A 18 45.53 -9.13 -4.08
C ALA A 18 44.48 -9.51 -3.03
N ALA A 19 44.90 -9.95 -1.84
CA ALA A 19 44.01 -10.26 -0.72
C ALA A 19 43.20 -9.04 -0.29
N LEU A 20 43.83 -7.88 -0.21
CA LEU A 20 43.16 -6.63 0.18
C LEU A 20 42.12 -6.21 -0.87
N ARG A 21 42.49 -6.19 -2.15
CA ARG A 21 41.56 -5.82 -3.23
C ARG A 21 40.37 -6.77 -3.30
N ILE A 22 40.60 -8.08 -3.16
CA ILE A 22 39.52 -9.07 -3.18
C ILE A 22 38.63 -8.94 -1.93
N ALA A 23 39.21 -8.71 -0.75
CA ALA A 23 38.43 -8.51 0.48
C ALA A 23 37.53 -7.27 0.38
N GLN A 24 38.01 -6.17 -0.21
CA GLN A 24 37.22 -4.97 -0.49
C GLN A 24 36.05 -5.28 -1.42
N VAL A 25 36.31 -5.88 -2.58
CA VAL A 25 35.26 -6.22 -3.56
C VAL A 25 34.22 -7.17 -2.97
N ILE A 26 34.65 -8.18 -2.20
CA ILE A 26 33.72 -9.11 -1.55
C ILE A 26 32.88 -8.39 -0.48
N THR A 27 33.49 -7.51 0.32
CA THR A 27 32.77 -6.75 1.35
C THR A 27 31.76 -5.80 0.74
N GLU A 28 32.12 -5.10 -0.34
CA GLU A 28 31.20 -4.26 -1.11
C GLU A 28 30.04 -5.07 -1.70
N ALA A 29 30.33 -6.24 -2.28
CA ALA A 29 29.30 -7.13 -2.82
C ALA A 29 28.36 -7.65 -1.74
N ILE A 30 28.88 -8.07 -0.58
CA ILE A 30 28.05 -8.51 0.57
C ILE A 30 27.18 -7.36 1.09
N GLY A 31 27.74 -6.16 1.24
CA GLY A 31 26.99 -4.98 1.68
C GLY A 31 25.87 -4.58 0.71
N PHE A 32 25.98 -4.92 -0.57
CA PHE A 32 24.89 -4.77 -1.53
C PHE A 32 23.77 -5.78 -1.29
N TYR A 33 24.09 -7.05 -1.04
CA TYR A 33 23.09 -8.08 -0.71
C TYR A 33 22.36 -7.79 0.60
N GLU A 34 23.03 -7.24 1.62
CA GLU A 34 22.39 -6.82 2.88
C GLU A 34 21.40 -5.67 2.70
N LYS A 35 21.57 -4.84 1.68
CA LYS A 35 20.68 -3.72 1.35
C LYS A 35 19.53 -4.11 0.42
N MET A 36 19.55 -5.32 -0.14
CA MET A 36 18.47 -5.80 -1.00
C MET A 36 17.28 -6.25 -0.16
N ALA A 37 16.08 -5.97 -0.65
CA ALA A 37 14.86 -6.53 -0.07
C ALA A 37 14.93 -8.06 -0.06
N THR A 38 14.73 -8.62 1.11
CA THR A 38 14.71 -10.06 1.34
C THR A 38 13.37 -10.66 0.90
N LYS A 39 13.30 -11.99 0.85
CA LYS A 39 12.02 -12.69 0.62
C LYS A 39 11.01 -12.39 1.74
N ASP A 40 11.49 -12.14 2.96
CA ASP A 40 10.64 -11.83 4.09
C ASP A 40 10.07 -10.41 3.95
N ASP A 41 10.88 -9.42 3.54
CA ASP A 41 10.39 -8.07 3.23
C ASP A 41 9.32 -8.09 2.13
N ILE A 42 9.55 -8.89 1.08
CA ILE A 42 8.58 -9.05 -0.01
C ILE A 42 7.28 -9.71 0.48
N LYS A 43 7.38 -10.67 1.40
CA LYS A 43 6.22 -11.34 1.99
C LYS A 43 5.42 -10.37 2.85
N GLU A 44 6.07 -9.60 3.71
CA GLU A 44 5.42 -8.57 4.53
C GLU A 44 4.73 -7.53 3.66
N LEU A 45 5.40 -7.03 2.61
CA LEU A 45 4.78 -6.11 1.64
C LEU A 45 3.56 -6.72 0.95
N ARG A 46 3.63 -8.00 0.56
CA ARG A 46 2.51 -8.70 -0.06
C ARG A 46 1.32 -8.79 0.90
N ASP A 47 1.57 -9.12 2.17
CA ASP A 47 0.52 -9.27 3.17
C ASP A 47 -0.15 -7.91 3.45
N VAL A 48 0.64 -6.84 3.62
CA VAL A 48 0.13 -5.46 3.74
C VAL A 48 -0.69 -5.04 2.51
N LEU A 49 -0.21 -5.35 1.31
CA LEU A 49 -0.95 -5.04 0.07
C LEU A 49 -2.27 -5.82 -0.01
N HIS A 50 -2.33 -7.04 0.50
CA HIS A 50 -3.56 -7.83 0.54
C HIS A 50 -4.59 -7.20 1.49
N GLU A 51 -4.17 -6.85 2.71
CA GLU A 51 -5.02 -6.16 3.68
C GLU A 51 -5.55 -4.82 3.14
N LEU A 52 -4.69 -4.05 2.46
CA LEU A 52 -5.09 -2.79 1.85
C LEU A 52 -6.14 -3.00 0.75
N ALA A 53 -5.98 -4.03 -0.10
CA ALA A 53 -6.95 -4.34 -1.15
C ALA A 53 -8.31 -4.76 -0.56
N GLU A 54 -8.32 -5.51 0.54
CA GLU A 54 -9.56 -5.87 1.24
C GLU A 54 -10.23 -4.66 1.89
N ALA A 55 -9.45 -3.79 2.55
CA ALA A 55 -9.94 -2.55 3.12
C ALA A 55 -10.53 -1.61 2.04
N GLN A 56 -9.91 -1.57 0.87
CA GLN A 56 -10.40 -0.81 -0.27
C GLN A 56 -11.73 -1.36 -0.79
N ARG A 57 -11.86 -2.68 -1.01
CA ARG A 57 -13.14 -3.30 -1.41
C ARG A 57 -14.28 -2.98 -0.43
N ARG A 58 -14.04 -3.11 0.87
CA ARG A 58 -15.04 -2.78 1.91
C ARG A 58 -15.44 -1.30 1.88
N THR A 59 -14.51 -0.42 1.49
CA THR A 59 -14.80 1.01 1.35
C THR A 59 -15.64 1.27 0.10
N GLU A 60 -15.31 0.63 -1.02
CA GLU A 60 -16.08 0.72 -2.27
C GLU A 60 -17.52 0.23 -2.09
N GLU A 61 -17.72 -0.89 -1.39
CA GLU A 61 -19.06 -1.39 -1.03
C GLU A 61 -19.86 -0.37 -0.21
N LYS A 62 -19.27 0.20 0.84
CA LYS A 62 -19.93 1.23 1.66
C LYS A 62 -20.27 2.49 0.87
N VAL A 63 -19.41 2.89 -0.06
CA VAL A 63 -19.66 4.04 -0.93
C VAL A 63 -20.83 3.75 -1.87
N ALA A 64 -20.92 2.53 -2.41
CA ALA A 64 -22.06 2.12 -3.24
C ALA A 64 -23.38 2.13 -2.44
N ASP A 65 -23.38 1.58 -1.23
CA ASP A 65 -24.54 1.59 -0.33
C ASP A 65 -25.00 3.03 0.00
N LEU A 66 -24.04 3.92 0.28
CA LEU A 66 -24.33 5.34 0.55
C LEU A 66 -24.92 6.04 -0.68
N ALA A 67 -24.40 5.76 -1.88
CA ALA A 67 -24.94 6.33 -3.12
C ALA A 67 -26.38 5.85 -3.38
N GLU A 68 -26.69 4.58 -3.11
CA GLU A 68 -28.06 4.07 -3.22
C GLU A 68 -28.99 4.71 -2.19
N ALA A 69 -28.56 4.82 -0.93
CA ALA A 69 -29.32 5.49 0.12
C ALA A 69 -29.59 6.98 -0.21
N GLN A 70 -28.60 7.66 -0.79
CA GLN A 70 -28.74 9.04 -1.26
C GLN A 70 -29.78 9.13 -2.37
N LYS A 71 -29.71 8.27 -3.40
CA LYS A 71 -30.69 8.23 -4.50
C LYS A 71 -32.12 8.03 -3.99
N LYS A 72 -32.33 7.12 -3.03
CA LYS A 72 -33.65 6.90 -2.41
C LYS A 72 -34.13 8.13 -1.63
N THR A 73 -33.22 8.84 -0.98
CA THR A 73 -33.53 10.08 -0.26
C THR A 73 -33.93 11.19 -1.23
N GLU A 74 -33.20 11.37 -2.32
CA GLU A 74 -33.51 12.35 -3.38
C GLU A 74 -34.88 12.08 -4.00
N GLN A 75 -35.23 10.82 -4.28
CA GLN A 75 -36.56 10.45 -4.77
C GLN A 75 -37.67 10.84 -3.79
N ARG A 76 -37.48 10.58 -2.49
CA ARG A 76 -38.46 10.94 -1.45
C ARG A 76 -38.60 12.46 -1.31
N LEU A 77 -37.50 13.21 -1.44
CA LEU A 77 -37.53 14.67 -1.42
C LEU A 77 -38.29 15.22 -2.62
N SER A 78 -38.04 14.71 -3.83
CA SER A 78 -38.78 15.12 -5.03
C SER A 78 -40.29 14.85 -4.89
N THR A 79 -40.69 13.68 -4.37
CA THR A 79 -42.11 13.41 -4.06
C THR A 79 -42.67 14.39 -3.02
N LEU A 80 -41.89 14.74 -2.00
CA LEU A 80 -42.33 15.71 -0.99
C LEU A 80 -42.50 17.12 -1.58
N GLU A 81 -41.58 17.55 -2.45
CA GLU A 81 -41.66 18.82 -3.17
C GLU A 81 -42.94 18.91 -4.02
N GLU A 82 -43.27 17.85 -4.76
CA GLU A 82 -44.52 17.76 -5.53
C GLU A 82 -45.76 17.92 -4.63
N LYS A 83 -45.80 17.20 -3.51
CA LYS A 83 -46.92 17.27 -2.57
C LYS A 83 -47.05 18.63 -1.88
N MET A 84 -45.94 19.29 -1.59
CA MET A 84 -45.94 20.64 -1.06
C MET A 84 -46.45 21.66 -2.08
N ALA A 85 -46.11 21.50 -3.37
CA ALA A 85 -46.64 22.33 -4.44
C ALA A 85 -48.15 22.14 -4.61
N GLU A 86 -48.63 20.88 -4.63
CA GLU A 86 -50.07 20.56 -4.68
C GLU A 86 -50.83 21.21 -3.51
N LEU A 87 -50.29 21.12 -2.29
CA LEU A 87 -50.91 21.70 -1.09
C LEU A 87 -50.94 23.24 -1.17
N ALA A 88 -49.86 23.87 -1.61
CA ALA A 88 -49.79 25.33 -1.75
C ALA A 88 -50.82 25.84 -2.78
N ASP A 89 -51.00 25.12 -3.88
CA ASP A 89 -52.01 25.46 -4.89
C ASP A 89 -53.44 25.23 -4.40
N ALA A 90 -53.68 24.19 -3.59
CA ALA A 90 -54.97 23.97 -2.95
C ALA A 90 -55.31 25.12 -1.97
N GLN A 91 -54.34 25.57 -1.17
CA GLN A 91 -54.51 26.70 -0.25
C GLN A 91 -54.76 28.04 -0.96
N ARG A 92 -54.20 28.27 -2.16
CA ARG A 92 -54.48 29.49 -2.94
C ARG A 92 -55.90 29.56 -3.48
N ARG A 93 -56.59 28.42 -3.59
CA ARG A 93 -57.94 28.32 -4.17
C ARG A 93 -59.05 28.43 -3.12
N THR A 94 -58.71 28.49 -1.83
CA THR A 94 -59.63 28.70 -0.71
C THR A 94 -59.56 30.13 -0.22
#